data_AF-A0A662ITP4-F1
#
_entry.id   AF-A0A662ITP4-F1
#
_cell.length_a   1.000
_cell.length_b   1.000
_cell.length_c   1.000
_cell.angle_alpha   90.00
_cell.angle_beta   90.00
_cell.angle_gamma   90.00
#
_symmetry.space_group_name_H-M   'P 1'
#
loop_
_entity.id
_entity.type
_entity.pdbx_description
1 polymer ?
#
loop_
_entity_poly.entity_id
_entity_poly.type
_entity_poly.pdbx_seq_one_letter_code
_entity_poly.pdbx_strand_id
1 'polypeptide(L)'
;MQPEQPEKIEPLEEPFLTTFLKLEDNSYRNLLRVLLYEHEVAVEGDPKIARSIAFHRLYLCVLKHKIPGTVIPSSVNKIALTRQIKDPKLGITPTGKEVPLETIVKKSAEHRSWIMTKLLMTIVGLKLREAKQIRPFEGRLTRYVIGDGEERVCSCSIHEYRINLGIKLVPTVCFSPRFYGEDYPGIAIRARSAIMPKESLYSIYQQELNGDLTLLKEFVSRFRRYKIIPKPSKRAYGFLCMGFYESLDRVSKYLLDVSDRFFRLIYDENISSLKEPIIEGYPLSPIVRKVYGHKERETIALPISLIRPIITMEEGAKMSTRVKVSREKEECSLSTYLLGFSSLINKRRWILNFVKIIKEIQPLKVQEGIEIAFEDLVRLREVTLL
;
A
#
# COMPACT_ATOMS: atom_id res chain seq x y z
N MET A 1 37.73 -27.73 0.35
CA MET A 1 36.91 -26.51 0.47
C MET A 1 35.69 -26.88 1.29
N GLN A 2 35.55 -26.30 2.48
CA GLN A 2 34.34 -26.49 3.30
C GLN A 2 33.15 -25.82 2.58
N PRO A 3 31.94 -26.40 2.66
CA PRO A 3 30.75 -25.77 2.11
C PRO A 3 30.44 -24.52 2.92
N GLU A 4 30.34 -23.37 2.25
CA GLU A 4 29.82 -22.14 2.83
C GLU A 4 28.42 -22.42 3.37
N GLN A 5 28.25 -22.23 4.69
CA GLN A 5 26.93 -22.27 5.31
C GLN A 5 26.06 -21.19 4.68
N PRO A 6 24.76 -21.45 4.45
CA PRO A 6 23.86 -20.42 3.96
C PRO A 6 23.83 -19.29 4.99
N GLU A 7 24.18 -18.08 4.55
CA GLU A 7 24.01 -16.86 5.34
C GLU A 7 22.59 -16.83 5.91
N LYS A 8 22.47 -16.94 7.23
CA LYS A 8 21.20 -16.77 7.93
C LYS A 8 20.74 -15.33 7.71
N ILE A 9 19.81 -15.13 6.79
CA ILE A 9 19.10 -13.87 6.59
C ILE A 9 18.09 -13.71 7.75
N GLU A 10 18.56 -13.34 8.93
CA GLU A 10 17.81 -12.67 10.00
C GLU A 10 18.87 -12.10 10.97
N PRO A 11 18.93 -10.76 11.24
CA PRO A 11 17.77 -9.88 11.42
C PRO A 11 17.98 -8.43 10.89
N LEU A 12 17.74 -8.18 9.59
CA LEU A 12 17.62 -6.80 9.08
C LEU A 12 16.32 -6.09 9.52
N GLU A 13 15.41 -6.79 10.23
CA GLU A 13 14.13 -6.26 10.71
C GLU A 13 14.14 -5.84 12.18
N GLU A 14 15.03 -6.37 13.01
CA GLU A 14 15.01 -6.17 14.47
C GLU A 14 15.21 -4.72 14.93
N PRO A 15 16.11 -3.90 14.32
CA PRO A 15 16.22 -2.47 14.64
C PRO A 15 14.99 -1.64 14.21
N PHE A 16 14.11 -2.20 13.37
CA PHE A 16 12.89 -1.55 12.90
C PHE A 16 11.63 -2.07 13.60
N LEU A 17 11.71 -3.22 14.27
CA LEU A 17 10.66 -3.70 15.18
C LEU A 17 10.60 -2.85 16.46
N THR A 18 11.63 -2.06 16.75
CA THR A 18 11.73 -1.19 17.93
C THR A 18 11.29 0.25 17.70
N THR A 19 11.17 0.73 16.44
CA THR A 19 10.69 2.10 16.19
C THR A 19 9.18 2.18 16.42
N PHE A 20 8.82 2.57 17.64
CA PHE A 20 7.43 2.58 18.10
C PHE A 20 7.10 3.92 18.77
N LEU A 21 6.03 4.55 18.30
CA LEU A 21 5.40 5.68 18.99
C LEU A 21 4.27 5.13 19.85
N LYS A 22 4.50 5.10 21.17
CA LYS A 22 3.51 4.68 22.16
C LYS A 22 2.40 5.72 22.27
N LEU A 23 1.16 5.26 22.31
CA LEU A 23 0.01 6.09 22.61
C LEU A 23 0.04 6.42 24.12
N GLU A 24 -0.15 7.69 24.48
CA GLU A 24 -0.20 8.06 25.91
C GLU A 24 -1.32 7.31 26.63
N ASP A 25 -1.13 6.98 27.91
CA ASP A 25 -2.10 6.21 28.69
C ASP A 25 -3.48 6.90 28.75
N ASN A 26 -3.50 8.23 28.90
CA ASN A 26 -4.74 9.02 28.83
C ASN A 26 -5.37 8.99 27.44
N SER A 27 -4.54 9.01 26.39
CA SER A 27 -4.98 8.91 25.00
C SER A 27 -5.56 7.54 24.67
N TYR A 28 -5.05 6.47 25.27
CA TYR A 28 -5.64 5.13 25.19
C TYR A 28 -7.03 5.10 25.83
N ARG A 29 -7.18 5.64 27.04
CA ARG A 29 -8.48 5.76 27.73
C ARG A 29 -9.47 6.62 26.92
N ASN A 30 -9.00 7.73 26.35
CA ASN A 30 -9.79 8.60 25.48
C ASN A 30 -10.28 7.84 24.24
N LEU A 31 -9.40 7.06 23.59
CA LEU A 31 -9.76 6.28 22.42
C LEU A 31 -10.88 5.26 22.72
N LEU A 32 -10.85 4.61 23.89
CA LEU A 32 -11.90 3.66 24.31
C LEU A 32 -13.27 4.33 24.50
N ARG A 33 -13.31 5.62 24.79
CA ARG A 33 -14.54 6.42 24.94
C ARG A 33 -15.13 6.91 23.63
N VAL A 34 -14.44 6.71 22.50
CA VAL A 34 -14.96 7.09 21.18
C VAL A 34 -16.29 6.41 20.92
N LEU A 35 -17.28 7.19 20.50
CA LEU A 35 -18.58 6.68 20.11
C LEU A 35 -18.56 6.36 18.62
N LEU A 36 -19.01 5.15 18.28
CA LEU A 36 -19.03 4.69 16.91
C LEU A 36 -20.47 4.35 16.51
N TYR A 37 -20.87 4.87 15.37
CA TYR A 37 -22.14 4.57 14.73
C TYR A 37 -22.00 3.32 13.88
N GLU A 38 -22.92 2.37 14.05
CA GLU A 38 -22.94 1.12 13.31
C GLU A 38 -23.60 1.31 11.94
N HIS A 39 -22.94 0.82 10.91
CA HIS A 39 -23.43 0.81 9.52
C HIS A 39 -23.47 -0.60 8.98
N GLU A 40 -24.52 -0.89 8.23
CA GLU A 40 -24.62 -2.08 7.41
C GLU A 40 -23.95 -1.85 6.07
N VAL A 41 -23.21 -2.87 5.64
CA VAL A 41 -22.59 -2.95 4.32
C VAL A 41 -23.39 -3.95 3.50
N ALA A 42 -23.96 -3.47 2.39
CA ALA A 42 -24.54 -4.33 1.37
C ALA A 42 -23.45 -5.26 0.83
N VAL A 43 -23.71 -6.56 0.93
CA VAL A 43 -22.82 -7.62 0.45
C VAL A 43 -23.56 -8.39 -0.63
N GLU A 44 -22.92 -8.51 -1.79
CA GLU A 44 -23.40 -9.36 -2.88
C GLU A 44 -22.60 -10.68 -2.83
N GLY A 45 -23.28 -11.82 -2.92
CA GLY A 45 -22.64 -13.13 -3.03
C GLY A 45 -22.30 -13.82 -1.71
N ASP A 46 -21.22 -14.61 -1.72
CA ASP A 46 -20.87 -15.57 -0.66
C ASP A 46 -20.64 -14.89 0.71
N PRO A 47 -21.33 -15.33 1.78
CA PRO A 47 -21.09 -14.87 3.16
C PRO A 47 -19.63 -14.97 3.63
N LYS A 48 -18.83 -15.89 3.08
CA LYS A 48 -17.39 -16.03 3.37
C LYS A 48 -16.59 -14.82 2.90
N ILE A 49 -17.10 -14.06 1.93
CA ILE A 49 -16.45 -12.91 1.31
C ILE A 49 -16.91 -11.59 1.96
N ALA A 50 -18.10 -11.56 2.56
CA ALA A 50 -18.74 -10.40 3.18
C ALA A 50 -17.78 -9.56 4.06
N ARG A 51 -16.98 -10.20 4.91
CA ARG A 51 -16.04 -9.48 5.79
C ARG A 51 -14.99 -8.70 5.01
N SER A 52 -14.48 -9.23 3.90
CA SER A 52 -13.50 -8.54 3.07
C SER A 52 -14.13 -7.37 2.32
N ILE A 53 -15.40 -7.51 1.91
CA ILE A 53 -16.21 -6.42 1.34
C ILE A 53 -16.36 -5.32 2.40
N ALA A 54 -16.77 -5.65 3.63
CA ALA A 54 -16.89 -4.69 4.71
C ALA A 54 -15.58 -3.94 4.99
N PHE A 55 -14.44 -4.64 5.06
CA PHE A 55 -13.12 -3.99 5.19
C PHE A 55 -12.80 -3.05 4.02
N HIS A 56 -13.10 -3.47 2.79
CA HIS A 56 -12.86 -2.66 1.61
C HIS A 56 -13.74 -1.41 1.59
N ARG A 57 -15.05 -1.58 1.84
CA ARG A 57 -16.03 -0.50 1.90
C ARG A 57 -15.71 0.47 3.03
N LEU A 58 -15.30 -0.02 4.21
CA LEU A 58 -14.76 0.81 5.28
C LEU A 58 -13.59 1.67 4.77
N TYR A 59 -12.60 1.05 4.14
CA TYR A 59 -11.42 1.78 3.65
C TYR A 59 -11.80 2.87 2.62
N LEU A 60 -12.67 2.53 1.66
CA LEU A 60 -13.16 3.49 0.67
C LEU A 60 -13.97 4.62 1.31
N CYS A 61 -14.81 4.28 2.27
CA CYS A 61 -15.62 5.21 3.03
C CYS A 61 -14.76 6.20 3.81
N VAL A 62 -13.78 5.70 4.57
CA VAL A 62 -12.83 6.51 5.33
C VAL A 62 -12.14 7.52 4.41
N LEU A 63 -11.70 7.09 3.22
CA LEU A 63 -11.04 7.97 2.26
C LEU A 63 -12.00 9.00 1.64
N LYS A 64 -13.19 8.57 1.24
CA LYS A 64 -14.17 9.42 0.54
C LYS A 64 -14.74 10.48 1.46
N HIS A 65 -15.14 10.09 2.67
CA HIS A 65 -15.83 10.96 3.61
C HIS A 65 -14.92 11.60 4.66
N LYS A 66 -13.64 11.18 4.71
CA LYS A 66 -12.66 11.62 5.73
C LYS A 66 -13.15 11.38 7.16
N ILE A 67 -13.81 10.25 7.38
CA ILE A 67 -14.37 9.86 8.68
C ILE A 67 -13.63 8.61 9.17
N PRO A 68 -12.98 8.65 10.35
CA PRO A 68 -12.37 7.48 10.95
C PRO A 68 -13.37 6.36 11.23
N GLY A 69 -12.88 5.13 11.25
CA GLY A 69 -13.72 3.99 11.53
C GLY A 69 -12.98 2.67 11.63
N THR A 70 -13.75 1.63 11.94
CA THR A 70 -13.30 0.26 12.15
C THR A 70 -14.37 -0.73 11.69
N VAL A 71 -14.10 -2.02 11.81
CA VAL A 71 -15.08 -3.10 11.56
C VAL A 71 -15.64 -3.63 12.87
N ILE A 72 -16.83 -4.22 12.85
CA ILE A 72 -17.44 -4.87 14.03
C ILE A 72 -17.15 -6.37 13.96
N PRO A 73 -16.34 -6.97 14.85
CA PRO A 73 -15.90 -8.36 14.68
C PRO A 73 -17.01 -9.39 14.76
N SER A 74 -18.01 -9.13 15.61
CA SER A 74 -19.18 -10.00 15.78
C SER A 74 -20.13 -9.97 14.58
N SER A 75 -19.82 -9.23 13.52
CA SER A 75 -20.60 -9.16 12.29
C SER A 75 -19.71 -9.29 11.06
N VAL A 76 -20.22 -9.95 10.03
CA VAL A 76 -19.51 -10.14 8.76
C VAL A 76 -19.74 -8.97 7.79
N ASN A 77 -20.75 -8.15 8.01
CA ASN A 77 -21.18 -7.11 7.07
C ASN A 77 -21.42 -5.74 7.75
N LYS A 78 -20.87 -5.53 8.95
CA LYS A 78 -21.01 -4.25 9.66
C LYS A 78 -19.69 -3.56 9.89
N ILE A 79 -19.74 -2.25 9.75
CA ILE A 79 -18.62 -1.35 10.05
C ILE A 79 -19.09 -0.33 11.09
N ALA A 80 -18.14 0.35 11.70
CA ALA A 80 -18.41 1.33 12.73
C ALA A 80 -17.61 2.60 12.42
N LEU A 81 -18.28 3.74 12.32
CA LEU A 81 -17.67 5.02 11.93
C LEU A 81 -17.91 6.07 13.03
N THR A 82 -17.03 7.06 13.15
CA THR A 82 -17.21 8.13 14.16
C THR A 82 -18.34 9.11 13.84
N ARG A 83 -19.00 8.96 12.70
CA ARG A 83 -20.20 9.73 12.30
C ARG A 83 -21.16 8.86 11.51
N GLN A 84 -22.44 9.19 11.54
CA GLN A 84 -23.42 8.58 10.65
C GLN A 84 -23.24 9.08 9.21
N ILE A 85 -23.26 8.15 8.27
CA ILE A 85 -23.29 8.42 6.84
C ILE A 85 -24.26 7.46 6.16
N LYS A 86 -24.75 7.88 4.99
CA LYS A 86 -25.45 7.01 4.03
C LYS A 86 -24.73 7.16 2.69
N ASP A 87 -24.18 6.07 2.16
CA ASP A 87 -23.48 6.05 0.88
C ASP A 87 -23.94 4.87 0.02
N PRO A 88 -24.99 5.08 -0.81
CA PRO A 88 -25.54 4.03 -1.67
C PRO A 88 -24.50 3.48 -2.67
N LYS A 89 -23.56 4.31 -3.15
CA LYS A 89 -22.52 3.87 -4.09
C LYS A 89 -21.52 2.91 -3.47
N LEU A 90 -21.32 3.01 -2.15
CA LEU A 90 -20.52 2.07 -1.37
C LEU A 90 -21.36 0.97 -0.71
N GLY A 91 -22.68 1.00 -0.87
CA GLY A 91 -23.60 0.09 -0.20
C GLY A 91 -23.57 0.25 1.32
N ILE A 92 -23.35 1.45 1.86
CA ILE A 92 -23.24 1.69 3.31
C ILE A 92 -24.49 2.43 3.80
N THR A 93 -25.18 1.87 4.79
CA THR A 93 -26.42 2.43 5.36
C THR A 93 -26.32 2.48 6.89
N PRO A 94 -26.74 3.58 7.53
CA PRO A 94 -26.69 3.68 8.99
C PRO A 94 -27.77 2.81 9.63
N THR A 95 -27.44 2.16 10.74
CA THR A 95 -28.42 1.36 11.52
C THR A 95 -29.14 2.18 12.59
N GLY A 96 -28.68 3.41 12.84
CA GLY A 96 -29.13 4.26 13.96
C GLY A 96 -28.51 3.91 15.31
N LYS A 97 -27.81 2.78 15.42
CA LYS A 97 -27.18 2.34 16.66
C LYS A 97 -25.82 3.00 16.87
N GLU A 98 -25.59 3.46 18.10
CA GLU A 98 -24.33 4.04 18.58
C GLU A 98 -23.75 3.18 19.70
N VAL A 99 -22.44 2.94 19.67
CA VAL A 99 -21.76 2.07 20.61
C VAL A 99 -20.38 2.63 20.95
N PRO A 100 -20.00 2.72 22.25
CA PRO A 100 -18.64 3.05 22.63
C PRO A 100 -17.63 2.02 22.11
N LEU A 101 -16.44 2.46 21.71
CA LEU A 101 -15.35 1.58 21.27
C LEU A 101 -15.03 0.53 22.33
N GLU A 102 -15.00 0.92 23.61
CA GLU A 102 -14.77 0.01 24.74
C GLU A 102 -15.70 -1.21 24.70
N THR A 103 -16.99 -1.01 24.41
CA THR A 103 -17.98 -2.08 24.32
C THR A 103 -17.68 -3.03 23.16
N ILE A 104 -17.24 -2.50 22.01
CA ILE A 104 -16.87 -3.31 20.84
C ILE A 104 -15.60 -4.12 21.13
N VAL A 105 -14.62 -3.51 21.80
CA VAL A 105 -13.37 -4.17 22.21
C VAL A 105 -13.62 -5.27 23.25
N LYS A 106 -14.41 -5.01 24.30
CA LYS A 106 -14.72 -5.99 25.36
C LYS A 106 -15.39 -7.25 24.83
N LYS A 107 -16.33 -7.09 23.88
CA LYS A 107 -17.05 -8.21 23.23
C LYS A 107 -16.17 -9.10 22.35
N SER A 108 -14.93 -8.69 22.08
CA SER A 108 -14.05 -9.33 21.10
C SER A 108 -12.82 -9.93 21.79
N ALA A 109 -13.01 -10.83 22.77
CA ALA A 109 -11.91 -11.39 23.59
C ALA A 109 -10.72 -11.92 22.77
N GLU A 110 -10.98 -12.52 21.61
CA GLU A 110 -9.96 -13.06 20.68
C GLU A 110 -9.43 -12.03 19.65
N HIS A 111 -10.04 -10.85 19.55
CA HIS A 111 -9.76 -9.84 18.51
C HIS A 111 -9.60 -8.41 19.05
N ARG A 112 -9.43 -8.24 20.37
CA ARG A 112 -9.40 -6.94 21.08
C ARG A 112 -8.47 -5.93 20.41
N SER A 113 -7.30 -6.39 19.99
CA SER A 113 -6.26 -5.54 19.41
C SER A 113 -6.59 -5.04 17.99
N TRP A 114 -7.40 -5.75 17.21
CA TRP A 114 -7.60 -5.45 15.79
C TRP A 114 -8.56 -4.29 15.53
N ILE A 115 -9.63 -4.19 16.32
CA ILE A 115 -10.63 -3.12 16.16
C ILE A 115 -10.01 -1.76 16.44
N MET A 116 -9.32 -1.68 17.57
CA MET A 116 -8.70 -0.45 18.03
C MET A 116 -7.54 -0.05 17.11
N THR A 117 -6.71 -1.00 16.70
CA THR A 117 -5.64 -0.70 15.74
C THR A 117 -6.19 -0.20 14.41
N LYS A 118 -7.32 -0.73 13.91
CA LYS A 118 -7.94 -0.20 12.68
C LYS A 118 -8.49 1.21 12.86
N LEU A 119 -9.13 1.50 13.99
CA LEU A 119 -9.58 2.86 14.27
C LEU A 119 -8.38 3.82 14.35
N LEU A 120 -7.34 3.46 15.11
CA LEU A 120 -6.10 4.24 15.22
C LEU A 120 -5.43 4.46 13.86
N MET A 121 -5.41 3.43 13.00
CA MET A 121 -4.91 3.51 11.62
C MET A 121 -5.62 4.61 10.83
N THR A 122 -6.95 4.65 10.90
CA THR A 122 -7.77 5.58 10.12
C THR A 122 -7.67 7.00 10.67
N ILE A 123 -7.63 7.17 11.99
CA ILE A 123 -7.41 8.47 12.64
C ILE A 123 -6.07 9.06 12.21
N VAL A 124 -4.97 8.34 12.48
CA VAL A 124 -3.61 8.82 12.19
C VAL A 124 -3.43 9.05 10.69
N GLY A 125 -3.94 8.12 9.86
CA GLY A 125 -3.86 8.23 8.41
C GLY A 125 -4.63 9.42 7.84
N LEU A 126 -5.81 9.74 8.37
CA LEU A 126 -6.55 10.92 7.92
C LEU A 126 -5.86 12.21 8.37
N LYS A 127 -5.38 12.28 9.61
CA LYS A 127 -4.68 13.46 10.13
C LYS A 127 -3.38 13.77 9.39
N LEU A 128 -2.59 12.74 9.06
CA LEU A 128 -1.38 12.91 8.25
C LEU A 128 -1.66 13.37 6.82
N ARG A 129 -2.87 13.13 6.28
CA ARG A 129 -3.26 13.66 4.97
C ARG A 129 -3.64 15.13 4.99
N GLU A 130 -3.99 15.66 6.16
CA GLU A 130 -4.26 17.08 6.37
C GLU A 130 -2.95 17.87 6.54
N ALA A 131 -1.86 17.20 6.92
CA ALA A 131 -0.53 17.78 7.06
C ALA A 131 0.04 18.23 5.69
N LYS A 132 0.52 19.47 5.62
CA LYS A 132 1.09 20.05 4.38
C LYS A 132 2.50 19.53 4.07
N GLN A 133 3.21 19.05 5.09
CA GLN A 133 4.63 18.66 5.04
C GLN A 133 4.85 17.32 4.34
N ILE A 134 3.82 16.46 4.27
CA ILE A 134 3.89 15.11 3.72
C ILE A 134 2.69 14.84 2.83
N ARG A 135 2.82 13.82 1.99
CA ARG A 135 1.72 13.38 1.12
C ARG A 135 1.59 11.86 1.13
N PRO A 136 0.36 11.33 0.99
CA PRO A 136 0.16 9.90 0.89
C PRO A 136 0.85 9.33 -0.35
N PHE A 137 1.52 8.19 -0.19
CA PHE A 137 2.13 7.45 -1.28
C PHE A 137 1.11 6.49 -1.91
N GLU A 138 0.87 6.61 -3.22
CA GLU A 138 -0.08 5.77 -3.98
C GLU A 138 -1.49 5.71 -3.38
N GLY A 139 -1.97 6.83 -2.83
CA GLY A 139 -3.30 6.92 -2.23
C GLY A 139 -3.49 6.04 -0.98
N ARG A 140 -2.42 5.55 -0.35
CA ARG A 140 -2.49 4.72 0.86
C ARG A 140 -2.71 5.54 2.12
N LEU A 141 -3.45 5.01 3.10
CA LEU A 141 -3.65 5.67 4.41
C LEU A 141 -2.43 5.60 5.32
N THR A 142 -1.56 4.61 5.12
CA THR A 142 -0.50 4.25 6.08
C THR A 142 0.91 4.49 5.56
N ARG A 143 1.07 4.97 4.33
CA ARG A 143 2.38 5.18 3.70
C ARG A 143 2.48 6.58 3.12
N TYR A 144 3.53 7.30 3.48
CA TYR A 144 3.74 8.71 3.14
C TYR A 144 5.11 8.93 2.54
N VAL A 145 5.21 9.91 1.66
CA VAL A 145 6.48 10.44 1.13
C VAL A 145 7.06 11.38 2.17
N ILE A 146 8.34 11.23 2.52
CA ILE A 146 8.98 11.92 3.67
C ILE A 146 10.26 12.70 3.29
N GLY A 147 10.45 12.92 2.00
CA GLY A 147 11.58 13.67 1.46
C GLY A 147 11.51 13.71 -0.06
N ASP A 148 12.51 14.35 -0.64
CA ASP A 148 12.59 14.50 -2.09
C ASP A 148 12.90 13.17 -2.77
N GLY A 149 12.23 12.95 -3.89
CA GLY A 149 12.49 11.79 -4.73
C GLY A 149 13.66 12.07 -5.66
N GLU A 150 14.43 11.06 -5.96
CA GLU A 150 15.55 11.13 -6.89
C GLU A 150 15.20 10.49 -8.22
N GLU A 151 15.45 11.18 -9.33
CA GLU A 151 15.19 10.65 -10.66
C GLU A 151 16.44 10.00 -11.23
N ARG A 152 16.25 8.81 -11.81
CA ARG A 152 17.34 8.03 -12.41
C ARG A 152 16.85 7.39 -13.70
N VAL A 153 17.80 7.13 -14.60
CA VAL A 153 17.60 6.20 -15.70
C VAL A 153 18.30 4.91 -15.30
N CYS A 154 17.59 3.80 -15.48
CA CYS A 154 18.13 2.47 -15.32
C CYS A 154 17.98 1.71 -16.63
N SER A 155 18.97 0.89 -16.96
CA SER A 155 18.98 0.09 -18.17
C SER A 155 18.95 -1.38 -17.85
N CYS A 156 18.23 -2.14 -18.66
CA CYS A 156 18.34 -3.58 -18.73
C CYS A 156 18.50 -4.01 -20.19
N SER A 157 18.97 -5.23 -20.40
CA SER A 157 19.17 -5.77 -21.75
C SER A 157 18.29 -6.99 -21.96
N ILE A 158 17.64 -7.07 -23.12
CA ILE A 158 16.92 -8.24 -23.62
C ILE A 158 17.57 -8.61 -24.95
N HIS A 159 18.22 -9.77 -25.00
CA HIS A 159 19.14 -10.12 -26.09
C HIS A 159 20.17 -8.98 -26.31
N GLU A 160 20.28 -8.48 -27.53
CA GLU A 160 21.17 -7.35 -27.88
C GLU A 160 20.52 -5.98 -27.67
N TYR A 161 19.24 -5.96 -27.28
CA TYR A 161 18.45 -4.75 -27.17
C TYR A 161 18.55 -4.13 -25.77
N ARG A 162 19.01 -2.87 -25.68
CA ARG A 162 19.10 -2.11 -24.43
C ARG A 162 17.82 -1.29 -24.22
N ILE A 163 17.16 -1.53 -23.10
CA ILE A 163 15.92 -0.88 -22.69
C ILE A 163 16.25 0.08 -21.56
N ASN A 164 15.89 1.35 -21.72
CA ASN A 164 16.10 2.38 -20.70
C ASN A 164 14.78 2.74 -20.04
N LEU A 165 14.73 2.66 -18.71
CA LEU A 165 13.56 2.98 -17.92
C LEU A 165 13.85 4.18 -17.02
N GLY A 166 13.01 5.21 -17.13
CA GLY A 166 12.97 6.30 -16.18
C GLY A 166 12.36 5.84 -14.86
N ILE A 167 13.10 6.00 -13.77
CA ILE A 167 12.61 5.70 -12.43
C ILE A 167 12.70 6.92 -11.53
N LYS A 168 11.83 6.92 -10.52
CA LYS A 168 11.91 7.82 -9.37
C LYS A 168 12.05 7.00 -8.11
N LEU A 169 13.14 7.22 -7.38
CA LEU A 169 13.37 6.68 -6.05
C LEU A 169 12.71 7.62 -5.06
N VAL A 170 11.72 7.12 -4.31
CA VAL A 170 10.92 7.95 -3.40
C VAL A 170 11.14 7.49 -1.97
N PRO A 171 11.68 8.35 -1.07
CA PRO A 171 11.76 8.02 0.34
C PRO A 171 10.36 7.99 0.95
N THR A 172 10.01 6.87 1.57
CA THR A 172 8.70 6.67 2.16
C THR A 172 8.80 6.15 3.59
N VAL A 173 7.83 6.53 4.40
CA VAL A 173 7.59 5.93 5.72
C VAL A 173 6.22 5.27 5.72
N CYS A 174 6.18 4.04 6.19
CA CYS A 174 4.97 3.27 6.43
C CYS A 174 4.78 3.15 7.94
N PHE A 175 3.58 3.43 8.45
CA PHE A 175 3.25 3.11 9.83
C PHE A 175 2.21 1.98 9.89
N SER A 176 2.22 1.23 10.98
CA SER A 176 1.19 0.24 11.28
C SER A 176 0.84 0.31 12.76
N PRO A 177 -0.44 0.45 13.11
CA PRO A 177 -0.85 0.39 14.51
C PRO A 177 -0.69 -1.02 15.05
N ARG A 178 -0.09 -1.11 16.24
CA ARG A 178 0.26 -2.38 16.89
C ARG A 178 0.21 -2.17 18.41
N PHE A 179 0.29 -3.28 19.13
CA PHE A 179 0.66 -3.31 20.55
C PHE A 179 2.13 -3.70 20.61
N TYR A 180 2.94 -2.91 21.31
CA TYR A 180 4.32 -3.24 21.64
C TYR A 180 4.32 -3.90 23.02
N GLY A 181 4.76 -5.16 23.10
CA GLY A 181 4.32 -6.02 24.21
C GLY A 181 2.80 -6.23 24.18
N GLU A 182 2.25 -6.77 25.26
CA GLU A 182 0.79 -7.01 25.36
C GLU A 182 0.01 -5.73 25.73
N ASP A 183 0.66 -4.70 26.27
CA ASP A 183 -0.02 -3.59 26.95
C ASP A 183 0.13 -2.21 26.31
N TYR A 184 1.10 -1.99 25.41
CA TYR A 184 1.39 -0.63 24.90
C TYR A 184 0.85 -0.42 23.49
N PRO A 185 -0.36 0.15 23.31
CA PRO A 185 -0.86 0.49 21.99
C PRO A 185 -0.09 1.67 21.39
N GLY A 186 -0.01 1.72 20.06
CA GLY A 186 0.71 2.78 19.37
C GLY A 186 0.88 2.49 17.89
N ILE A 187 1.87 3.12 17.27
CA ILE A 187 2.21 2.91 15.86
C ILE A 187 3.68 2.50 15.71
N ALA A 188 3.91 1.37 15.04
CA ALA A 188 5.22 0.99 14.55
C ALA A 188 5.52 1.72 13.23
N ILE A 189 6.74 2.21 13.07
CA ILE A 189 7.15 3.05 11.94
C ILE A 189 8.29 2.36 11.18
N ARG A 190 8.17 2.28 9.85
CA ARG A 190 9.18 1.68 8.98
C ARG A 190 9.47 2.55 7.76
N ALA A 191 10.72 2.96 7.63
CA ALA A 191 11.23 3.68 6.47
C ALA A 191 11.66 2.73 5.34
N ARG A 192 11.35 3.08 4.09
CA ARG A 192 11.72 2.34 2.87
C ARG A 192 11.89 3.29 1.68
N SER A 193 12.79 2.95 0.76
CA SER A 193 12.79 3.55 -0.58
C SER A 193 11.78 2.82 -1.47
N ALA A 194 10.95 3.55 -2.21
CA ALA A 194 10.08 3.01 -3.24
C ALA A 194 10.68 3.30 -4.62
N ILE A 195 10.73 2.29 -5.49
CA ILE A 195 11.13 2.45 -6.90
C ILE A 195 9.85 2.67 -7.71
N MET A 196 9.74 3.79 -8.40
CA MET A 196 8.60 4.11 -9.24
C MET A 196 9.04 4.29 -10.69
N PRO A 197 8.75 3.32 -11.57
CA PRO A 197 8.82 3.56 -13.01
C PRO A 197 7.92 4.73 -13.40
N LYS A 198 8.43 5.59 -14.26
CA LYS A 198 7.70 6.76 -14.77
C LYS A 198 6.76 6.37 -15.89
N GLU A 199 7.25 5.52 -16.78
CA GLU A 199 6.59 5.04 -17.98
C GLU A 199 5.55 3.96 -17.65
N SER A 200 4.40 3.99 -18.33
CA SER A 200 3.49 2.84 -18.37
C SER A 200 4.10 1.72 -19.21
N LEU A 201 3.57 0.50 -19.08
CA LEU A 201 4.02 -0.59 -19.92
C LEU A 201 3.71 -0.32 -21.41
N TYR A 202 2.63 0.38 -21.72
CA TYR A 202 2.35 0.85 -23.07
C TYR A 202 3.41 1.83 -23.61
N SER A 203 3.86 2.79 -22.79
CA SER A 203 4.94 3.70 -23.19
C SER A 203 6.25 2.94 -23.46
N ILE A 204 6.60 1.98 -22.59
CA ILE A 204 7.78 1.12 -22.78
C ILE A 204 7.64 0.33 -24.10
N TYR A 205 6.47 -0.27 -24.35
CA TYR A 205 6.20 -1.02 -25.57
C TYR A 205 6.39 -0.17 -26.83
N GLN A 206 5.87 1.05 -26.87
CA GLN A 206 5.95 1.91 -28.04
C GLN A 206 7.33 2.54 -28.23
N GLN A 207 7.95 3.04 -27.16
CA GLN A 207 9.14 3.89 -27.24
C GLN A 207 10.43 3.10 -27.09
N GLU A 208 10.48 2.20 -26.12
CA GLU A 208 11.68 1.42 -25.85
C GLU A 208 11.69 0.15 -26.70
N LEU A 209 10.55 -0.50 -26.91
CA LEU A 209 10.49 -1.78 -27.65
C LEU A 209 10.06 -1.64 -29.12
N ASN A 210 9.90 -0.41 -29.62
CA ASN A 210 9.48 -0.12 -31.01
C ASN A 210 8.20 -0.85 -31.47
N GLY A 211 7.28 -1.15 -30.54
CA GLY A 211 6.07 -1.91 -30.86
C GLY A 211 6.31 -3.40 -31.13
N ASP A 212 7.47 -3.95 -30.76
CA ASP A 212 7.77 -5.38 -30.94
C ASP A 212 7.11 -6.23 -29.85
N LEU A 213 6.15 -7.06 -30.25
CA LEU A 213 5.42 -7.97 -29.36
C LEU A 213 6.31 -9.06 -28.76
N THR A 214 7.35 -9.50 -29.46
CA THR A 214 8.29 -10.51 -28.98
C THR A 214 9.15 -9.93 -27.85
N LEU A 215 9.69 -8.72 -28.06
CA LEU A 215 10.43 -8.01 -27.02
C LEU A 215 9.53 -7.67 -25.82
N LEU A 216 8.26 -7.32 -26.04
CA LEU A 216 7.31 -7.09 -24.97
C LEU A 216 7.05 -8.36 -24.15
N LYS A 217 6.79 -9.50 -24.80
CA LYS A 217 6.59 -10.78 -24.11
C LYS A 217 7.80 -11.14 -23.24
N GLU A 218 9.01 -10.93 -23.75
CA GLU A 218 10.24 -11.19 -23.01
C GLU A 218 10.49 -10.17 -21.88
N PHE A 219 10.13 -8.90 -22.07
CA PHE A 219 10.16 -7.92 -20.98
C PHE A 219 9.21 -8.33 -19.85
N VAL A 220 8.00 -8.79 -20.21
CA VAL A 220 6.99 -9.24 -19.24
C VAL A 220 7.40 -10.52 -18.52
N SER A 221 8.10 -11.44 -19.21
CA SER A 221 8.60 -12.67 -18.61
C SER A 221 9.64 -12.41 -17.50
N ARG A 222 10.46 -11.35 -17.67
CA ARG A 222 11.52 -10.93 -16.74
C ARG A 222 11.01 -10.08 -15.58
N PHE A 223 10.04 -9.19 -15.82
CA PHE A 223 9.49 -8.27 -14.83
C PHE A 223 8.06 -8.66 -14.46
N ARG A 224 7.89 -9.75 -13.71
CA ARG A 224 6.57 -10.38 -13.56
C ARG A 224 5.57 -9.59 -12.72
N ARG A 225 6.00 -8.57 -11.98
CA ARG A 225 5.12 -7.82 -11.08
C ARG A 225 4.73 -6.49 -11.69
N TYR A 226 3.43 -6.22 -11.67
CA TYR A 226 2.85 -5.00 -12.23
C TYR A 226 1.94 -4.33 -11.22
N LYS A 227 1.65 -3.05 -11.43
CA LYS A 227 0.61 -2.33 -10.72
C LYS A 227 -0.21 -1.49 -11.67
N ILE A 228 -1.48 -1.32 -11.36
CA ILE A 228 -2.31 -0.34 -12.05
C ILE A 228 -1.84 1.07 -11.68
N ILE A 229 -1.83 1.96 -12.66
CA ILE A 229 -1.54 3.40 -12.52
C ILE A 229 -2.76 4.04 -11.85
N PRO A 230 -2.72 4.36 -10.55
CA PRO A 230 -3.88 4.97 -9.94
C PRO A 230 -3.96 6.45 -10.32
N LYS A 231 -5.19 6.96 -10.50
CA LYS A 231 -5.47 8.39 -10.28
C LYS A 231 -4.99 8.76 -8.86
N PRO A 232 -4.51 9.99 -8.58
CA PRO A 232 -3.98 10.36 -7.26
C PRO A 232 -4.92 10.11 -6.08
N SER A 233 -6.23 10.12 -6.32
CA SER A 233 -7.29 9.84 -5.34
C SER A 233 -7.59 8.34 -5.15
N LYS A 234 -7.03 7.47 -5.98
CA LYS A 234 -7.26 6.03 -5.99
C LYS A 234 -6.03 5.29 -5.48
N ARG A 235 -6.26 4.09 -4.97
CA ARG A 235 -5.20 3.23 -4.45
C ARG A 235 -4.59 2.42 -5.58
N ALA A 236 -3.26 2.28 -5.61
CA ALA A 236 -2.60 1.31 -6.49
C ALA A 236 -2.82 -0.13 -5.99
N TYR A 237 -3.10 -1.04 -6.93
CA TYR A 237 -3.11 -2.49 -6.70
C TYR A 237 -2.02 -3.16 -7.54
N GLY A 238 -1.28 -4.08 -6.90
CA GLY A 238 -0.25 -4.87 -7.55
C GLY A 238 -0.78 -6.23 -8.00
N PHE A 239 -0.20 -6.75 -9.08
CA PHE A 239 -0.56 -7.99 -9.75
C PHE A 239 0.71 -8.76 -10.11
N LEU A 240 0.61 -10.09 -10.08
CA LEU A 240 1.60 -10.99 -10.65
C LEU A 240 1.13 -11.38 -12.05
N CYS A 241 1.95 -11.18 -13.06
CA CYS A 241 1.67 -11.60 -14.42
C CYS A 241 1.66 -13.12 -14.51
N MET A 242 0.55 -13.67 -15.02
CA MET A 242 0.32 -15.10 -15.24
C MET A 242 0.32 -15.46 -16.73
N GLY A 243 -0.03 -14.51 -17.59
CA GLY A 243 -0.20 -14.73 -19.02
C GLY A 243 -0.18 -13.43 -19.81
N PHE A 244 -0.06 -13.56 -21.13
CA PHE A 244 -0.01 -12.45 -22.07
C PHE A 244 -0.90 -12.77 -23.27
N TYR A 245 -1.70 -11.77 -23.69
CA TYR A 245 -2.54 -11.83 -24.87
C TYR A 245 -2.20 -10.66 -25.80
N GLU A 246 -2.17 -10.93 -27.10
CA GLU A 246 -1.81 -9.93 -28.11
C GLU A 246 -2.87 -8.83 -28.27
N SER A 247 -4.12 -9.14 -27.91
CA SER A 247 -5.25 -8.23 -28.04
C SER A 247 -6.44 -8.69 -27.19
N LEU A 248 -7.43 -7.81 -27.01
CA LEU A 248 -8.62 -8.05 -26.19
C LEU A 248 -9.52 -9.18 -26.71
N ASP A 249 -9.60 -9.35 -28.04
CA ASP A 249 -10.40 -10.42 -28.69
C ASP A 249 -9.87 -11.82 -28.41
N ARG A 250 -8.60 -11.95 -27.99
CA ARG A 250 -7.99 -13.22 -27.58
C ARG A 250 -8.27 -13.59 -26.13
N VAL A 251 -8.86 -12.68 -25.35
CA VAL A 251 -9.16 -12.89 -23.93
C VAL A 251 -10.54 -13.54 -23.80
N SER A 252 -10.66 -14.51 -22.88
CA SER A 252 -11.97 -15.13 -22.63
C SER A 252 -12.99 -14.11 -22.13
N LYS A 253 -14.25 -14.24 -22.58
CA LYS A 253 -15.35 -13.36 -22.17
C LYS A 253 -15.49 -13.26 -20.65
N TYR A 254 -15.34 -14.40 -19.96
CA TYR A 254 -15.38 -14.46 -18.50
C TYR A 254 -14.32 -13.55 -17.83
N LEU A 255 -13.07 -13.61 -18.28
CA LEU A 255 -12.01 -12.76 -17.74
C LEU A 255 -12.28 -11.27 -18.02
N LEU A 256 -12.82 -10.94 -19.19
CA LEU A 256 -13.21 -9.58 -19.53
C LEU A 256 -14.35 -9.06 -18.64
N ASP A 257 -15.37 -9.87 -18.38
CA ASP A 257 -16.50 -9.49 -17.51
C ASP A 257 -16.04 -9.24 -16.06
N VAL A 258 -15.10 -10.04 -15.55
CA VAL A 258 -14.49 -9.81 -14.22
C VAL A 258 -13.67 -8.51 -14.22
N SER A 259 -12.92 -8.27 -15.29
CA SER A 259 -12.08 -7.08 -15.42
C SER A 259 -12.89 -5.80 -15.49
N ASP A 260 -13.93 -5.79 -16.30
CA ASP A 260 -14.84 -4.66 -16.49
C ASP A 260 -15.48 -4.23 -15.15
N ARG A 261 -15.98 -5.20 -14.35
CA ARG A 261 -16.51 -4.92 -13.01
C ARG A 261 -15.47 -4.24 -12.12
N PHE A 262 -14.23 -4.73 -12.10
CA PHE A 262 -13.18 -4.14 -11.29
C PHE A 262 -12.81 -2.72 -11.76
N PHE A 263 -12.58 -2.50 -13.06
CA PHE A 263 -12.15 -1.21 -13.60
C PHE A 263 -13.24 -0.14 -13.51
N ARG A 264 -14.49 -0.46 -13.87
CA ARG A 264 -15.62 0.48 -13.75
C ARG A 264 -15.88 0.86 -12.30
N LEU A 265 -15.93 -0.11 -11.37
CA LEU A 265 -16.27 0.17 -9.97
C LEU A 265 -15.15 0.90 -9.21
N ILE A 266 -13.89 0.61 -9.50
CA ILE A 266 -12.76 1.15 -8.73
C ILE A 266 -12.12 2.35 -9.39
N TYR A 267 -11.83 2.26 -10.69
CA TYR A 267 -11.04 3.26 -11.39
C TYR A 267 -11.88 4.19 -12.27
N ASP A 268 -13.14 3.84 -12.50
CA ASP A 268 -14.04 4.55 -13.41
C ASP A 268 -13.42 4.61 -14.80
N GLU A 269 -12.97 3.44 -15.28
CA GLU A 269 -12.31 3.24 -16.57
C GLU A 269 -13.12 2.25 -17.40
N ASN A 270 -13.22 2.52 -18.69
CA ASN A 270 -13.82 1.60 -19.65
C ASN A 270 -12.74 0.97 -20.52
N ILE A 271 -12.56 -0.34 -20.41
CA ILE A 271 -11.53 -1.10 -21.12
C ILE A 271 -12.02 -1.66 -22.46
N SER A 272 -13.31 -1.52 -22.79
CA SER A 272 -13.97 -2.21 -23.91
C SER A 272 -13.56 -1.72 -25.30
N SER A 273 -12.80 -0.64 -25.42
CA SER A 273 -12.39 -0.02 -26.69
C SER A 273 -10.87 -0.08 -26.95
N LEU A 274 -10.09 -0.68 -26.05
CA LEU A 274 -8.64 -0.66 -26.14
C LEU A 274 -8.12 -1.73 -27.12
N LYS A 275 -7.36 -1.28 -28.12
CA LYS A 275 -6.65 -2.13 -29.10
C LYS A 275 -5.18 -2.26 -28.74
N GLU A 276 -4.91 -2.84 -27.58
CA GLU A 276 -3.55 -3.05 -27.09
C GLU A 276 -3.37 -4.46 -26.51
N PRO A 277 -2.12 -4.92 -26.34
CA PRO A 277 -1.85 -6.15 -25.63
C PRO A 277 -2.43 -6.14 -24.22
N ILE A 278 -2.75 -7.32 -23.72
CA ILE A 278 -3.38 -7.53 -22.42
C ILE A 278 -2.52 -8.47 -21.59
N ILE A 279 -2.34 -8.15 -20.31
CA ILE A 279 -1.72 -9.04 -19.33
C ILE A 279 -2.79 -9.74 -18.51
N GLU A 280 -2.69 -11.06 -18.38
CA GLU A 280 -3.42 -11.79 -17.35
C GLU A 280 -2.69 -11.62 -16.03
N GLY A 281 -3.34 -11.01 -15.05
CA GLY A 281 -2.77 -10.71 -13.74
C GLY A 281 -3.47 -11.43 -12.60
N TYR A 282 -2.69 -12.02 -11.70
CA TYR A 282 -3.17 -12.49 -10.40
C TYR A 282 -3.08 -11.35 -9.37
N PRO A 283 -4.19 -10.92 -8.73
CA PRO A 283 -4.15 -9.81 -7.79
C PRO A 283 -3.36 -10.16 -6.51
N LEU A 284 -2.36 -9.35 -6.17
CA LEU A 284 -1.56 -9.54 -4.95
C LEU A 284 -2.31 -9.12 -3.67
N SER A 285 -3.38 -8.33 -3.81
CA SER A 285 -4.19 -7.84 -2.69
C SER A 285 -5.24 -8.89 -2.28
N PRO A 286 -5.19 -9.45 -1.06
CA PRO A 286 -6.19 -10.40 -0.59
C PRO A 286 -7.62 -9.83 -0.62
N ILE A 287 -7.75 -8.53 -0.39
CA ILE A 287 -9.04 -7.82 -0.44
C ILE A 287 -9.58 -7.82 -1.86
N VAL A 288 -8.75 -7.51 -2.86
CA VAL A 288 -9.20 -7.51 -4.27
C VAL A 288 -9.62 -8.92 -4.68
N ARG A 289 -8.83 -9.95 -4.33
CA ARG A 289 -9.17 -11.35 -4.62
C ARG A 289 -10.56 -11.70 -4.07
N LYS A 290 -10.81 -11.39 -2.80
CA LYS A 290 -12.09 -11.73 -2.17
C LYS A 290 -13.26 -10.89 -2.72
N VAL A 291 -13.14 -9.57 -2.74
CA VAL A 291 -14.27 -8.65 -3.02
C VAL A 291 -14.80 -8.74 -4.45
N TYR A 292 -13.93 -8.97 -5.44
CA TYR A 292 -14.33 -8.98 -6.85
C TYR A 292 -14.68 -10.37 -7.38
N GLY A 293 -14.91 -11.31 -6.45
CA GLY A 293 -15.43 -12.64 -6.77
C GLY A 293 -14.38 -13.63 -7.27
N HIS A 294 -13.09 -13.38 -7.02
CA HIS A 294 -12.06 -14.35 -7.39
C HIS A 294 -12.07 -15.51 -6.40
N LYS A 295 -12.34 -16.74 -6.86
CA LYS A 295 -11.95 -17.95 -6.11
C LYS A 295 -10.44 -17.90 -5.85
N GLU A 296 -9.94 -18.65 -4.86
CA GLU A 296 -8.51 -18.73 -4.54
C GLU A 296 -7.71 -19.27 -5.74
N ARG A 297 -7.36 -18.40 -6.71
CA ARG A 297 -6.49 -18.57 -7.91
C ARG A 297 -6.98 -17.82 -9.17
N GLU A 298 -8.13 -17.15 -9.17
CA GLU A 298 -8.62 -16.47 -10.38
C GLU A 298 -7.83 -15.18 -10.70
N THR A 299 -7.75 -14.88 -11.99
CA THR A 299 -6.97 -13.79 -12.59
C THR A 299 -7.88 -12.72 -13.20
N ILE A 300 -7.29 -11.60 -13.62
CA ILE A 300 -7.97 -10.47 -14.29
C ILE A 300 -7.18 -10.08 -15.54
N ALA A 301 -7.86 -9.60 -16.58
CA ALA A 301 -7.23 -9.00 -17.75
C ALA A 301 -6.88 -7.52 -17.47
N LEU A 302 -5.62 -7.16 -17.71
CA LEU A 302 -5.04 -5.85 -17.44
C LEU A 302 -4.53 -5.24 -18.75
N PRO A 303 -5.15 -4.16 -19.26
CA PRO A 303 -4.63 -3.44 -20.41
C PRO A 303 -3.27 -2.82 -20.12
N ILE A 304 -2.29 -2.97 -21.02
CA ILE A 304 -0.92 -2.52 -20.76
C ILE A 304 -0.79 -1.00 -20.58
N SER A 305 -1.71 -0.19 -21.11
CA SER A 305 -1.76 1.27 -20.89
C SER A 305 -2.01 1.64 -19.44
N LEU A 306 -2.75 0.82 -18.71
CA LEU A 306 -3.18 1.10 -17.35
C LEU A 306 -2.18 0.61 -16.30
N ILE A 307 -1.09 -0.05 -16.69
CA ILE A 307 -0.16 -0.68 -15.75
C ILE A 307 1.27 -0.16 -15.89
N ARG A 308 1.99 -0.25 -14.78
CA ARG A 308 3.43 -0.01 -14.66
C ARG A 308 4.12 -1.23 -14.12
N PRO A 309 5.37 -1.50 -14.54
CA PRO A 309 6.17 -2.50 -13.86
C PRO A 309 6.38 -2.10 -12.39
N ILE A 310 6.48 -3.10 -11.53
CA ILE A 310 7.03 -2.96 -10.19
C ILE A 310 8.45 -3.50 -10.27
N ILE A 311 9.42 -2.68 -9.87
CA ILE A 311 10.81 -3.13 -9.76
C ILE A 311 11.04 -3.52 -8.30
N THR A 312 11.25 -4.81 -8.06
CA THR A 312 11.70 -5.37 -6.79
C THR A 312 13.21 -5.26 -6.64
N MET A 313 13.75 -5.59 -5.47
CA MET A 313 15.22 -5.66 -5.29
C MET A 313 15.86 -6.70 -6.21
N GLU A 314 15.20 -7.84 -6.43
CA GLU A 314 15.66 -8.89 -7.34
C GLU A 314 15.68 -8.40 -8.80
N GLU A 315 14.57 -7.79 -9.26
CA GLU A 315 14.51 -7.20 -10.59
C GLU A 315 15.52 -6.05 -10.74
N GLY A 316 15.70 -5.22 -9.70
CA GLY A 316 16.69 -4.15 -9.67
C GLY A 316 18.15 -4.63 -9.73
N ALA A 317 18.45 -5.85 -9.27
CA ALA A 317 19.79 -6.43 -9.43
C ALA A 317 20.13 -6.74 -10.90
N LYS A 318 19.10 -6.94 -11.74
CA LYS A 318 19.23 -7.19 -13.18
C LYS A 318 19.28 -5.89 -14.00
N MET A 319 19.26 -4.73 -13.34
CA MET A 319 19.27 -3.41 -13.97
C MET A 319 20.54 -2.66 -13.58
N SER A 320 21.13 -1.92 -14.51
CA SER A 320 22.23 -0.99 -14.23
C SER A 320 21.72 0.45 -14.16
N THR A 321 22.39 1.29 -13.38
CA THR A 321 22.18 2.73 -13.35
C THR A 321 23.53 3.44 -13.31
N ARG A 322 23.59 4.63 -13.88
CA ARG A 322 24.82 5.44 -13.91
C ARG A 322 24.94 6.24 -12.64
N VAL A 323 26.09 6.16 -11.98
CA VAL A 323 26.44 6.94 -10.80
C VAL A 323 27.61 7.85 -11.16
N LYS A 324 27.54 9.11 -10.73
CA LYS A 324 28.70 10.01 -10.81
C LYS A 324 29.61 9.69 -9.63
N VAL A 325 30.76 9.11 -9.91
CA VAL A 325 31.84 8.94 -8.94
C VAL A 325 32.99 9.78 -9.49
N SER A 326 33.23 10.96 -8.89
CA SER A 326 34.18 11.97 -9.40
C SER A 326 33.81 12.57 -10.78
N ARG A 327 34.80 12.88 -11.63
CA ARG A 327 34.61 13.35 -13.02
C ARG A 327 34.16 12.23 -13.97
N GLU A 328 34.17 10.97 -13.52
CA GLU A 328 33.80 9.79 -14.31
C GLU A 328 32.38 9.30 -13.97
N LYS A 329 31.75 8.63 -14.94
CA LYS A 329 30.43 7.99 -14.79
C LYS A 329 30.65 6.49 -14.77
N GLU A 330 30.37 5.86 -13.64
CA GLU A 330 30.39 4.41 -13.51
C GLU A 330 28.97 3.85 -13.63
N GLU A 331 28.83 2.67 -14.23
CA GLU A 331 27.59 1.90 -14.17
C GLU A 331 27.65 0.92 -12.99
N CYS A 332 26.65 0.95 -12.12
CA CYS A 332 26.48 -0.04 -11.06
C CYS A 332 25.09 -0.66 -11.14
N SER A 333 24.87 -1.80 -10.48
CA SER A 333 23.50 -2.34 -10.38
C SER A 333 22.61 -1.39 -9.59
N LEU A 334 21.32 -1.33 -9.95
CA LEU A 334 20.33 -0.51 -9.24
C LEU A 334 20.17 -0.98 -7.78
N SER A 335 20.28 -2.27 -7.52
CA SER A 335 20.25 -2.82 -6.15
C SER A 335 21.39 -2.27 -5.28
N THR A 336 22.62 -2.22 -5.79
CA THR A 336 23.77 -1.64 -5.07
C THR A 336 23.56 -0.15 -4.80
N TYR A 337 23.10 0.61 -5.78
CA TYR A 337 22.77 2.03 -5.60
C TYR A 337 21.73 2.22 -4.47
N LEU A 338 20.69 1.38 -4.44
CA LEU A 338 19.62 1.44 -3.45
C LEU A 338 20.08 1.13 -2.03
N LEU A 339 21.11 0.30 -1.85
CA LEU A 339 21.69 0.05 -0.52
C LEU A 339 22.29 1.34 0.07
N GLY A 340 22.96 2.14 -0.76
CA GLY A 340 23.46 3.47 -0.37
C GLY A 340 22.33 4.48 -0.15
N PHE A 341 21.41 4.61 -1.11
CA PHE A 341 20.29 5.55 -1.03
C PHE A 341 19.37 5.28 0.18
N SER A 342 19.08 4.00 0.45
CA SER A 342 18.20 3.51 1.52
C SER A 342 19.00 2.98 2.73
N SER A 343 20.16 3.60 3.01
CA SER A 343 21.02 3.25 4.14
C SER A 343 20.30 3.41 5.49
N LEU A 344 20.85 2.78 6.54
CA LEU A 344 20.31 2.91 7.91
C LEU A 344 20.28 4.37 8.38
N ILE A 345 21.34 5.14 8.08
CA ILE A 345 21.43 6.57 8.39
C ILE A 345 20.29 7.35 7.73
N ASN A 346 20.04 7.12 6.44
CA ASN A 346 18.96 7.78 5.72
C ASN A 346 17.58 7.38 6.26
N LYS A 347 17.37 6.09 6.53
CA LYS A 347 16.12 5.58 7.11
C LYS A 347 15.85 6.19 8.50
N ARG A 348 16.87 6.31 9.36
CA ARG A 348 16.75 6.96 10.67
C ARG A 348 16.32 8.41 10.52
N ARG A 349 16.97 9.17 9.63
CA ARG A 349 16.59 10.57 9.32
C ARG A 349 15.14 10.67 8.83
N TRP A 350 14.70 9.78 7.95
CA TRP A 350 13.32 9.74 7.46
C TRP A 350 12.32 9.44 8.58
N ILE A 351 12.63 8.51 9.48
CA ILE A 351 11.80 8.20 10.65
C ILE A 351 11.68 9.40 11.58
N LEU A 352 12.80 10.04 11.94
CA LEU A 352 12.81 11.20 12.82
C LEU A 352 12.02 12.38 12.23
N ASN A 353 12.16 12.63 10.93
CA ASN A 353 11.36 13.63 10.23
C ASN A 353 9.85 13.30 10.30
N PHE A 354 9.48 12.04 10.10
CA PHE A 354 8.09 11.61 10.20
C PHE A 354 7.52 11.78 11.61
N VAL A 355 8.31 11.46 12.64
CA VAL A 355 7.90 11.64 14.03
C VAL A 355 7.74 13.12 14.38
N LYS A 356 8.66 13.98 13.92
CA LYS A 356 8.52 15.43 14.09
C LYS A 356 7.18 15.93 13.54
N ILE A 357 6.80 15.49 12.35
CA ILE A 357 5.51 15.86 11.74
C ILE A 357 4.34 15.35 12.58
N ILE A 358 4.42 14.11 13.08
CA ILE A 358 3.38 13.58 13.98
C ILE A 358 3.25 14.44 15.25
N LYS A 359 4.35 14.90 15.84
CA LYS A 359 4.32 15.77 17.01
C LYS A 359 3.75 17.16 16.70
N GLU A 360 4.04 17.71 15.52
CA GLU A 360 3.50 19.01 15.07
C GLU A 360 1.98 18.99 14.87
N ILE A 361 1.39 17.83 14.53
CA ILE A 361 -0.07 17.72 14.31
C ILE A 361 -0.84 17.24 15.56
N GLN A 362 -0.15 16.93 16.65
CA GLN A 362 -0.78 16.52 17.91
C GLN A 362 -1.27 17.74 18.73
N PRO A 363 -2.30 17.55 19.59
CA PRO A 363 -3.07 16.33 19.77
C PRO A 363 -4.02 16.07 18.57
N LEU A 364 -4.22 14.80 18.23
CA LEU A 364 -5.08 14.39 17.13
C LEU A 364 -6.54 14.42 17.59
N LYS A 365 -7.31 15.39 17.13
CA LYS A 365 -8.76 15.43 17.36
C LYS A 365 -9.47 14.26 16.65
N VAL A 366 -10.14 13.41 17.41
CA VAL A 366 -10.87 12.23 16.91
C VAL A 366 -12.36 12.51 16.76
N GLN A 367 -12.95 13.05 17.82
CA GLN A 367 -14.34 13.51 17.91
C GLN A 367 -14.40 14.69 18.89
N GLU A 368 -15.57 15.30 19.06
CA GLU A 368 -15.73 16.37 20.06
C GLU A 368 -15.39 15.86 21.46
N GLY A 369 -14.55 16.61 22.18
CA GLY A 369 -14.07 16.24 23.52
C GLY A 369 -13.12 15.03 23.59
N ILE A 370 -12.72 14.43 22.44
CA ILE A 370 -11.77 13.31 22.43
C ILE A 370 -10.60 13.59 21.50
N GLU A 371 -9.43 13.63 22.11
CA GLU A 371 -8.15 13.81 21.45
C GLU A 371 -7.18 12.73 21.90
N ILE A 372 -6.24 12.40 21.01
CA ILE A 372 -5.18 11.44 21.28
C ILE A 372 -3.82 12.01 20.91
N ALA A 373 -2.81 11.70 21.72
CA ALA A 373 -1.43 12.06 21.52
C ALA A 373 -0.53 10.84 21.76
N PHE A 374 0.70 10.94 21.28
CA PHE A 374 1.69 9.88 21.41
C PHE A 374 2.83 10.39 22.27
N GLU A 375 3.33 9.51 23.13
CA GLU A 375 4.58 9.70 23.86
C GLU A 375 5.75 9.82 22.88
N ASP A 376 6.95 10.03 23.42
CA ASP A 376 8.16 10.00 22.60
C ASP A 376 8.46 8.59 22.09
N LEU A 377 9.33 8.53 21.07
CA LEU A 377 9.75 7.28 20.46
C LEU A 377 10.32 6.34 21.53
N VAL A 378 9.65 5.21 21.72
CA VAL A 378 10.19 4.11 22.52
C VAL A 378 11.38 3.53 21.76
N ARG A 379 12.53 3.43 22.44
CA ARG A 379 13.76 2.78 21.95
C ARG A 379 14.20 3.22 20.54
N LEU A 380 14.55 4.49 20.41
CA LEU A 380 15.57 4.91 19.42
C LEU A 380 16.98 4.91 20.04
N ARG A 381 17.16 4.18 21.15
CA ARG A 381 18.46 3.92 21.77
C ARG A 381 19.00 2.63 21.14
N GLU A 382 20.24 2.71 20.65
CA GLU A 382 20.99 1.64 19.94
C GLU A 382 20.77 1.51 18.41
N VAL A 383 20.61 2.62 17.69
CA VAL A 383 21.34 2.77 16.42
C VAL A 383 22.47 3.78 16.64
N THR A 384 23.27 3.50 17.66
CA THR A 384 24.55 4.14 17.90
C THR A 384 25.58 3.25 17.19
N LEU A 385 26.18 3.82 16.15
CA LEU A 385 27.49 3.45 15.58
C LEU A 385 27.58 2.10 14.85
N LEU A 386 27.66 2.15 13.52
CA LEU A 386 28.95 2.04 12.84
C LEU A 386 29.05 3.17 11.81
#